data_AF-S5RSX4-F1
#
_entry.id   AF-S5RSX4-F1
#
_cell.length_a   1.000
_cell.length_b   1.000
_cell.length_c   1.000
_cell.angle_alpha   90.00
_cell.angle_beta   90.00
_cell.angle_gamma   90.00
#
_symmetry.space_group_name_H-M   'P 1'
#
loop_
_entity.id
_entity.type
_entity.pdbx_description
1 polymer ?
#
loop_
_entity_poly.entity_id
_entity_poly.type
_entity_poly.pdbx_seq_one_letter_code
_entity_poly.pdbx_strand_id
1 'polypeptide(L)'
;MQPVRRGSLNEETLVASSNPDRWRVPATAHRTDADALCRGESLPARAAAPPRLNVRAPGPRLVADNPGPELQLSRVVELEIIPRLMLLHGGIAVTAPPPPRAFAISAAHVETLTRLVVDPDPQRATDFVVALASAGAPRQEVLLHLLVPSARLLGKLWLDDVYDFSQVTIGLWRLQRVLHDEALRLRVPGTPRGGRALLAVVPGAQHTFGVSVLGEFFERDGWVVDFDPQARWSDLEQQLAEHSYDMVGVSISMDETVPLVASAILGLRKASRSRSLYVMVGGPAALNQPDLALRCGADAMAMEAPEALALANRRLTAVHRVRAT
;
A
#
# COMPACT_ATOMS: atom_id res chain seq x y z
N MET A 1 23.16 64.36 -18.33
CA MET A 1 22.08 64.65 -19.28
C MET A 1 20.87 63.82 -18.87
N GLN A 2 19.75 64.48 -18.55
CA GLN A 2 18.52 63.92 -17.98
C GLN A 2 17.72 63.04 -18.99
N PRO A 3 16.65 62.35 -18.56
CA PRO A 3 16.39 60.93 -18.87
C PRO A 3 15.31 60.67 -19.94
N VAL A 4 15.21 59.41 -20.37
CA VAL A 4 14.08 58.92 -21.18
C VAL A 4 13.10 58.17 -20.28
N ARG A 5 11.91 58.76 -20.10
CA ARG A 5 10.67 58.07 -19.69
C ARG A 5 10.02 57.44 -20.92
N ARG A 6 9.44 56.24 -20.77
CA ARG A 6 8.29 55.63 -21.50
C ARG A 6 8.14 54.21 -20.94
N GLY A 7 7.00 53.68 -20.53
CA GLY A 7 5.62 54.15 -20.45
C GLY A 7 4.82 53.00 -19.79
N SER A 8 3.85 53.37 -18.95
CA SER A 8 2.89 52.46 -18.33
C SER A 8 1.96 51.85 -19.38
N LEU A 9 1.71 50.54 -19.29
CA LEU A 9 0.58 49.88 -19.94
C LEU A 9 -0.09 48.93 -18.93
N ASN A 10 -1.10 49.51 -18.28
CA ASN A 10 -2.44 49.00 -17.98
C ASN A 10 -2.61 47.51 -17.60
N GLU A 11 -2.98 47.34 -16.33
CA GLU A 11 -3.97 46.36 -15.87
C GLU A 11 -5.26 46.47 -16.68
N GLU A 12 -5.72 45.38 -17.31
CA GLU A 12 -7.12 44.95 -17.38
C GLU A 12 -7.30 43.71 -18.27
N THR A 13 -8.03 42.72 -17.74
CA THR A 13 -8.83 41.71 -18.47
C THR A 13 -8.14 40.44 -18.96
N LEU A 14 -8.11 39.41 -18.10
CA LEU A 14 -8.25 38.01 -18.52
C LEU A 14 -9.20 37.29 -17.55
N VAL A 15 -10.48 37.68 -17.63
CA VAL A 15 -11.60 36.88 -17.14
C VAL A 15 -11.79 35.73 -18.13
N ALA A 16 -11.24 34.56 -17.82
CA ALA A 16 -11.54 33.35 -18.57
C ALA A 16 -12.97 32.92 -18.24
N SER A 17 -13.89 33.28 -19.14
CA SER A 17 -15.27 32.81 -19.20
C SER A 17 -15.30 31.27 -19.26
N SER A 18 -15.73 30.66 -18.16
CA SER A 18 -16.14 29.27 -18.06
C SER A 18 -17.49 29.07 -18.77
N ASN A 19 -17.48 28.52 -19.98
CA ASN A 19 -18.69 28.10 -20.67
C ASN A 19 -18.87 26.56 -20.55
N PRO A 20 -19.81 26.06 -19.74
CA PRO A 20 -19.98 24.63 -19.46
C PRO A 20 -20.76 23.84 -20.53
N ASP A 21 -21.21 24.43 -21.65
CA ASP A 21 -22.09 23.74 -22.61
C ASP A 21 -21.40 23.26 -23.91
N ARG A 22 -20.07 23.19 -23.95
CA ARG A 22 -19.33 22.80 -25.17
C ARG A 22 -19.21 21.29 -25.43
N TRP A 23 -19.79 20.42 -24.59
CA TRP A 23 -19.66 18.95 -24.70
C TRP A 23 -20.99 18.19 -24.77
N ARG A 24 -22.04 18.73 -25.40
CA ARG A 24 -23.23 17.92 -25.70
C ARG A 24 -23.11 17.23 -27.06
N VAL A 25 -23.02 15.90 -27.04
CA VAL A 25 -23.20 15.03 -28.20
C VAL A 25 -24.61 14.42 -28.13
N PRO A 26 -25.39 14.32 -29.23
CA PRO A 26 -26.79 13.93 -29.17
C PRO A 26 -26.99 12.43 -28.91
N ALA A 27 -28.05 12.10 -28.18
CA ALA A 27 -28.53 10.73 -27.99
C ALA A 27 -29.40 10.28 -29.19
N THR A 28 -29.13 9.09 -29.73
CA THR A 28 -30.12 8.32 -30.49
C THR A 28 -30.07 6.85 -30.11
N ALA A 29 -31.27 6.33 -29.88
CA ALA A 29 -31.60 5.01 -29.36
C ALA A 29 -31.42 3.89 -30.38
N HIS A 30 -31.10 2.69 -29.91
CA HIS A 30 -31.68 1.44 -30.43
C HIS A 30 -31.86 0.44 -29.27
N ARG A 31 -33.11 0.04 -29.11
CA ARG A 31 -33.62 -1.05 -28.27
C ARG A 31 -34.02 -2.16 -29.23
N THR A 32 -33.56 -3.40 -29.03
CA THR A 32 -34.38 -4.63 -29.18
C THR A 32 -33.64 -5.91 -28.76
N ASP A 33 -34.41 -6.73 -28.05
CA ASP A 33 -34.53 -8.20 -28.06
C ASP A 33 -33.46 -9.11 -27.42
N ALA A 34 -33.81 -9.48 -26.19
CA ALA A 34 -33.63 -10.81 -25.61
C ALA A 34 -34.53 -11.86 -26.31
N ASP A 35 -34.17 -13.12 -26.12
CA ASP A 35 -34.88 -14.35 -26.51
C ASP A 35 -34.78 -14.82 -27.97
N ALA A 36 -33.78 -15.67 -28.25
CA ALA A 36 -33.96 -16.95 -28.94
C ALA A 36 -32.62 -17.67 -29.10
N LEU A 37 -32.57 -18.94 -28.67
CA LEU A 37 -31.86 -20.10 -29.29
C LEU A 37 -31.40 -21.10 -28.22
N CYS A 38 -32.37 -21.64 -27.48
CA CYS A 38 -32.29 -22.98 -26.92
C CYS A 38 -33.11 -23.90 -27.82
N ARG A 39 -32.48 -24.79 -28.60
CA ARG A 39 -33.01 -26.10 -29.06
C ARG A 39 -32.02 -26.86 -29.96
N GLY A 40 -31.73 -28.12 -29.58
CA GLY A 40 -31.18 -29.22 -30.42
C GLY A 40 -29.73 -29.03 -30.87
N GLU A 41 -28.84 -30.02 -30.93
CA GLU A 41 -29.02 -31.43 -31.25
C GLU A 41 -27.90 -32.31 -30.64
N SER A 42 -28.18 -33.60 -30.59
CA SER A 42 -27.49 -34.69 -29.91
C SER A 42 -26.60 -35.57 -30.83
N LEU A 43 -25.69 -36.33 -30.19
CA LEU A 43 -25.03 -37.63 -30.56
C LEU A 43 -23.50 -37.57 -30.84
N PRO A 44 -22.72 -38.68 -30.68
CA PRO A 44 -22.92 -39.90 -29.89
C PRO A 44 -21.72 -40.32 -29.01
N ALA A 45 -21.91 -41.44 -28.31
CA ALA A 45 -21.04 -42.12 -27.35
C ALA A 45 -19.66 -42.59 -27.87
N ARG A 46 -18.65 -42.52 -26.98
CA ARG A 46 -17.42 -43.35 -26.95
C ARG A 46 -17.26 -43.85 -25.52
N ALA A 47 -17.52 -45.13 -25.24
CA ALA A 47 -16.60 -46.27 -25.38
C ALA A 47 -15.58 -46.39 -24.23
N ALA A 48 -15.92 -47.27 -23.29
CA ALA A 48 -15.10 -48.26 -22.56
C ALA A 48 -13.88 -47.81 -21.74
N ALA A 49 -13.99 -48.02 -20.42
CA ALA A 49 -12.88 -48.13 -19.48
C ALA A 49 -12.18 -49.51 -19.59
N PRO A 50 -10.84 -49.60 -19.46
CA PRO A 50 -10.14 -50.86 -19.26
C PRO A 50 -9.80 -51.14 -17.77
N PRO A 51 -9.50 -52.40 -17.41
CA PRO A 51 -9.65 -52.93 -16.05
C PRO A 51 -8.44 -52.71 -15.13
N ARG A 52 -8.72 -52.74 -13.82
CA ARG A 52 -7.73 -52.73 -12.74
C ARG A 52 -6.94 -54.05 -12.71
N LEU A 53 -5.61 -53.96 -12.79
CA LEU A 53 -4.68 -55.06 -12.50
C LEU A 53 -3.84 -54.69 -11.28
N ASN A 54 -4.07 -55.44 -10.21
CA ASN A 54 -3.40 -55.35 -8.93
C ASN A 54 -2.14 -56.22 -9.00
N VAL A 55 -0.95 -55.61 -9.08
CA VAL A 55 0.33 -56.31 -8.92
C VAL A 55 1.20 -55.55 -7.92
N ARG A 56 1.43 -56.25 -6.81
CA ARG A 56 2.19 -55.87 -5.63
C ARG A 56 3.68 -55.88 -5.97
N ALA A 57 4.39 -54.77 -5.75
CA ALA A 57 5.83 -54.65 -5.97
C ALA A 57 6.63 -55.54 -4.99
N PRO A 58 7.64 -56.30 -5.43
CA PRO A 58 8.62 -56.91 -4.53
C PRO A 58 9.71 -55.90 -4.17
N GLY A 59 9.89 -55.69 -2.86
CA GLY A 59 10.89 -54.79 -2.29
C GLY A 59 12.34 -55.27 -2.47
N PRO A 60 13.32 -54.38 -2.21
CA PRO A 60 14.73 -54.68 -2.39
C PRO A 60 15.24 -55.66 -1.32
N ARG A 61 16.04 -56.63 -1.77
CA ARG A 61 16.77 -57.60 -0.94
C ARG A 61 17.90 -56.89 -0.18
N LEU A 62 17.96 -57.10 1.13
CA LEU A 62 19.10 -56.76 1.98
C LEU A 62 20.17 -57.86 1.85
N VAL A 63 21.34 -57.51 1.31
CA VAL A 63 22.58 -58.26 1.57
C VAL A 63 23.26 -57.55 2.74
N ALA A 64 23.36 -58.26 3.87
CA ALA A 64 24.07 -57.76 5.05
C ALA A 64 25.57 -58.04 4.87
N ASP A 65 26.34 -57.02 4.48
CA ASP A 65 27.76 -56.97 4.83
C ASP A 65 27.82 -56.40 6.25
N ASN A 66 28.28 -57.23 7.18
CA ASN A 66 28.39 -56.90 8.60
C ASN A 66 29.81 -56.33 8.83
N PRO A 67 30.04 -55.00 8.87
CA PRO A 67 31.33 -54.48 9.30
C PRO A 67 31.47 -54.80 10.80
N GLY A 68 32.59 -55.41 11.17
CA GLY A 68 32.81 -55.92 12.53
C GLY A 68 32.58 -54.86 13.63
N PRO A 69 32.36 -55.30 14.89
CA PRO A 69 31.96 -54.42 15.99
C PRO A 69 32.92 -53.23 16.22
N GLU A 70 34.20 -53.35 15.85
CA GLU A 70 35.18 -52.26 15.94
C GLU A 70 34.91 -51.09 14.96
N LEU A 71 34.44 -51.37 13.74
CA LEU A 71 34.05 -50.34 12.77
C LEU A 71 32.70 -49.69 13.12
N GLN A 72 31.81 -50.44 13.77
CA GLN A 72 30.57 -49.86 14.30
C GLN A 72 30.84 -48.95 15.49
N LEU A 73 31.74 -49.35 16.39
CA LEU A 73 32.20 -48.50 17.50
C LEU A 73 32.91 -47.24 16.98
N SER A 74 33.80 -47.33 16.00
CA SER A 74 34.45 -46.14 15.45
C SER A 74 33.44 -45.18 14.81
N ARG A 75 32.45 -45.69 14.06
CA ARG A 75 31.37 -44.88 13.48
C ARG A 75 30.49 -44.22 14.52
N VAL A 76 30.12 -44.94 15.58
CA VAL A 76 29.29 -44.38 16.67
C VAL A 76 30.08 -43.34 17.45
N VAL A 77 31.38 -43.57 17.68
CA VAL A 77 32.26 -42.56 18.30
C VAL A 77 32.37 -41.32 17.41
N GLU A 78 32.66 -41.46 16.12
CA GLU A 78 32.84 -40.33 15.19
C GLU A 78 31.56 -39.57 14.87
N LEU A 79 30.43 -40.26 14.69
CA LEU A 79 29.20 -39.66 14.18
C LEU A 79 28.20 -39.28 15.27
N GLU A 80 28.29 -39.86 16.48
CA GLU A 80 27.36 -39.54 17.56
C GLU A 80 28.02 -39.02 18.82
N ILE A 81 29.10 -39.66 19.28
CA ILE A 81 29.70 -39.34 20.58
C ILE A 81 30.58 -38.10 20.50
N ILE A 82 31.46 -37.98 19.50
CA ILE A 82 32.34 -36.81 19.32
C ILE A 82 31.53 -35.53 19.09
N PRO A 83 30.52 -35.48 18.20
CA PRO A 83 29.71 -34.27 18.02
C PRO A 83 28.93 -33.87 19.29
N ARG A 84 28.42 -34.84 20.05
CA ARG A 84 27.72 -34.57 21.32
C ARG A 84 28.68 -34.10 22.42
N LEU A 85 29.89 -34.66 22.49
CA LEU A 85 30.93 -34.20 23.42
C LEU A 85 31.47 -32.82 23.02
N MET A 86 31.54 -32.49 21.72
CA MET A 86 31.84 -31.13 21.23
C MET A 86 30.76 -30.13 21.64
N LEU A 87 29.47 -30.51 21.60
CA LEU A 87 28.36 -29.68 22.08
C LEU A 87 28.35 -29.49 23.61
N LEU A 88 28.78 -30.51 24.36
CA LEU A 88 28.82 -30.48 25.83
C LEU A 88 30.06 -29.78 26.39
N HIS A 89 31.20 -29.77 25.68
CA HIS A 89 32.49 -29.29 26.20
C HIS A 89 33.25 -28.30 25.31
N GLY A 90 32.71 -27.89 24.16
CA GLY A 90 33.38 -26.99 23.22
C GLY A 90 32.53 -25.80 22.83
N GLY A 91 32.90 -24.61 23.29
CA GLY A 91 32.40 -23.31 22.83
C GLY A 91 32.78 -23.03 21.37
N ILE A 92 32.28 -23.86 20.45
CA ILE A 92 32.26 -23.58 19.02
C ILE A 92 30.88 -22.99 18.76
N ALA A 93 30.83 -21.67 18.61
CA ALA A 93 29.67 -21.02 18.05
C ALA A 93 29.45 -21.64 16.66
N VAL A 94 28.46 -22.53 16.55
CA VAL A 94 27.85 -22.84 15.26
C VAL A 94 27.33 -21.50 14.77
N THR A 95 28.05 -20.87 13.84
CA THR A 95 27.54 -19.72 13.13
C THR A 95 26.26 -20.20 12.47
N ALA A 96 25.12 -19.77 13.00
CA ALA A 96 23.84 -20.00 12.34
C ALA A 96 24.02 -19.61 10.87
N PRO A 97 23.51 -20.41 9.91
CA PRO A 97 23.51 -19.99 8.51
C PRO A 97 22.97 -18.56 8.46
N PRO A 98 23.61 -17.64 7.70
CA PRO A 98 23.14 -16.27 7.62
C PRO A 98 21.64 -16.31 7.31
N PRO A 99 20.82 -15.50 7.99
CA PRO A 99 19.39 -15.49 7.72
C PRO A 99 19.20 -15.36 6.20
N PRO A 100 18.27 -16.10 5.59
CA PRO A 100 18.01 -15.98 4.16
C PRO A 100 17.88 -14.49 3.85
N ARG A 101 18.65 -14.00 2.87
CA ARG A 101 18.65 -12.58 2.51
C ARG A 101 17.20 -12.18 2.30
N ALA A 102 16.70 -11.32 3.19
CA ALA A 102 15.36 -10.78 3.06
C ALA A 102 15.24 -10.21 1.65
N PHE A 103 14.17 -10.59 0.94
CA PHE A 103 13.91 -10.05 -0.38
C PHE A 103 13.89 -8.53 -0.29
N ALA A 104 14.76 -7.85 -1.04
CA ALA A 104 14.87 -6.40 -1.01
C ALA A 104 14.31 -5.81 -2.31
N ILE A 105 13.35 -4.90 -2.19
CA ILE A 105 12.88 -4.12 -3.33
C ILE A 105 13.98 -3.13 -3.73
N SER A 106 14.38 -3.16 -5.00
CA SER A 106 15.47 -2.32 -5.53
C SER A 106 14.92 -1.18 -6.37
N ALA A 107 15.76 -0.17 -6.63
CA ALA A 107 15.43 0.92 -7.57
C ALA A 107 15.08 0.39 -8.98
N ALA A 108 15.73 -0.70 -9.42
CA ALA A 108 15.42 -1.33 -10.70
C ALA A 108 13.99 -1.93 -10.73
N HIS A 109 13.49 -2.43 -9.60
CA HIS A 109 12.09 -2.89 -9.51
C HIS A 109 11.12 -1.71 -9.64
N VAL A 110 11.43 -0.58 -8.99
CA VAL A 110 10.62 0.66 -9.07
C VAL A 110 10.57 1.18 -10.49
N GLU A 111 11.71 1.31 -11.17
CA GLU A 111 11.80 1.74 -12.57
C GLU A 111 11.07 0.79 -13.51
N THR A 112 11.13 -0.51 -13.23
CA THR A 112 10.42 -1.52 -14.02
C THR A 112 8.91 -1.36 -13.86
N LEU A 113 8.40 -1.30 -12.63
CA LEU A 113 6.97 -1.11 -12.40
C LEU A 113 6.49 0.22 -13.01
N THR A 114 7.23 1.32 -12.84
CA THR A 114 6.87 2.64 -13.39
C THR A 114 6.71 2.61 -14.92
N ARG A 115 7.54 1.84 -15.63
CA ARG A 115 7.37 1.63 -17.07
C ARG A 115 6.16 0.74 -17.39
N LEU A 116 5.96 -0.32 -16.62
CA LEU A 116 4.86 -1.27 -16.86
C LEU A 116 3.48 -0.65 -16.60
N VAL A 117 3.36 0.28 -15.65
CA VAL A 117 2.07 0.93 -15.38
C VAL A 117 1.63 1.89 -16.49
N VAL A 118 2.50 2.27 -17.42
CA VAL A 118 2.13 3.06 -18.61
C VAL A 118 2.10 2.21 -19.89
N ASP A 119 2.42 0.92 -19.81
CA ASP A 119 2.42 -0.01 -20.95
C ASP A 119 0.99 -0.22 -21.50
N PRO A 120 0.80 -0.41 -22.81
CA PRO A 120 -0.54 -0.64 -23.36
C PRO A 120 -1.27 -1.81 -22.70
N ASP A 121 -0.56 -2.87 -22.29
CA ASP A 121 -1.16 -4.01 -21.61
C ASP A 121 -1.25 -3.76 -20.08
N PRO A 122 -2.46 -3.55 -19.53
CA PRO A 122 -2.65 -3.26 -18.12
C PRO A 122 -2.28 -4.44 -17.20
N GLN A 123 -2.24 -5.67 -17.72
CA GLN A 123 -2.02 -6.87 -16.90
C GLN A 123 -0.56 -7.01 -16.45
N ARG A 124 0.39 -6.46 -17.22
CA ARG A 124 1.82 -6.61 -16.97
C ARG A 124 2.27 -6.03 -15.63
N ALA A 125 1.68 -4.91 -15.21
CA ALA A 125 1.99 -4.29 -13.92
C ALA A 125 1.55 -5.21 -12.76
N THR A 126 0.35 -5.76 -12.84
CA THR A 126 -0.18 -6.71 -11.84
C THR A 126 0.66 -7.98 -11.82
N ASP A 127 0.95 -8.58 -12.97
CA ASP A 127 1.74 -9.80 -13.07
C ASP A 127 3.15 -9.62 -12.50
N PHE A 128 3.78 -8.47 -12.73
CA PHE A 128 5.07 -8.14 -12.14
C PHE A 128 5.03 -8.10 -10.61
N VAL A 129 4.00 -7.49 -10.05
CA VAL A 129 3.81 -7.43 -8.58
C VAL A 129 3.54 -8.82 -8.01
N VAL A 130 2.73 -9.64 -8.69
CA VAL A 130 2.50 -11.04 -8.31
C VAL A 130 3.81 -11.83 -8.34
N ALA A 131 4.62 -11.66 -9.39
CA ALA A 131 5.91 -12.34 -9.51
C ALA A 131 6.87 -11.96 -8.37
N LEU A 132 6.94 -10.67 -7.99
CA LEU A 132 7.73 -10.23 -6.85
C LEU A 132 7.25 -10.85 -5.54
N ALA A 133 5.93 -10.87 -5.30
CA ALA A 133 5.35 -11.51 -4.12
C ALA A 133 5.65 -13.02 -4.10
N SER A 134 5.52 -13.71 -5.23
CA SER A 134 5.88 -15.14 -5.37
C SER A 134 7.38 -15.40 -5.18
N ALA A 135 8.24 -14.43 -5.49
CA ALA A 135 9.68 -14.49 -5.23
C ALA A 135 10.05 -14.22 -3.76
N GLY A 136 9.07 -13.97 -2.88
CA GLY A 136 9.27 -13.79 -1.45
C GLY A 136 9.32 -12.33 -1.00
N ALA A 137 8.96 -11.36 -1.85
CA ALA A 137 8.81 -9.97 -1.42
C ALA A 137 7.71 -9.88 -0.34
N PRO A 138 8.00 -9.35 0.86
CA PRO A 138 6.96 -9.10 1.82
C PRO A 138 5.98 -8.08 1.23
N ARG A 139 4.68 -8.37 1.27
CA ARG A 139 3.67 -7.49 0.64
C ARG A 139 3.68 -6.07 1.20
N GLN A 140 4.04 -5.91 2.48
CA GLN A 140 4.24 -4.60 3.10
C GLN A 140 5.36 -3.79 2.39
N GLU A 141 6.46 -4.47 2.03
CA GLU A 141 7.57 -3.88 1.28
C GLU A 141 7.14 -3.51 -0.14
N VAL A 142 6.24 -4.29 -0.75
CA VAL A 142 5.66 -3.94 -2.06
C VAL A 142 4.89 -2.61 -1.96
N LEU A 143 4.05 -2.44 -0.94
CA LEU A 143 3.29 -1.18 -0.79
C LEU A 143 4.22 0.03 -0.58
N LEU A 144 5.19 -0.08 0.33
CA LEU A 144 6.04 1.04 0.74
C LEU A 144 7.23 1.31 -0.17
N HIS A 145 7.88 0.26 -0.67
CA HIS A 145 9.16 0.39 -1.38
C HIS A 145 9.02 0.13 -2.88
N LEU A 146 7.86 -0.33 -3.35
CA LEU A 146 7.57 -0.44 -4.79
C LEU A 146 6.51 0.59 -5.22
N LEU A 147 5.29 0.51 -4.69
CA LEU A 147 4.17 1.30 -5.23
C LEU A 147 4.33 2.80 -4.96
N VAL A 148 4.64 3.21 -3.73
CA VAL A 148 4.84 4.62 -3.37
C VAL A 148 6.01 5.25 -4.15
N PRO A 149 7.20 4.61 -4.23
CA PRO A 149 8.29 5.11 -5.06
C PRO A 149 7.96 5.16 -6.54
N SER A 150 7.19 4.20 -7.08
CA SER A 150 6.76 4.25 -8.49
C SER A 150 5.84 5.44 -8.77
N ALA A 151 4.93 5.78 -7.85
CA ALA A 151 4.10 6.98 -7.97
C ALA A 151 4.93 8.27 -7.93
N ARG A 152 5.94 8.33 -7.04
CA ARG A 152 6.88 9.47 -6.99
C ARG A 152 7.69 9.58 -8.29
N LEU A 153 8.14 8.46 -8.84
CA LEU A 153 8.89 8.44 -10.10
C LEU A 153 8.01 8.86 -11.28
N LEU A 154 6.73 8.47 -11.33
CA LEU A 154 5.80 9.00 -12.33
C LEU A 154 5.70 10.53 -12.26
N GLY A 155 5.58 11.09 -11.05
CA GLY A 155 5.57 12.54 -10.84
C GLY A 155 6.87 13.22 -11.28
N LYS A 156 8.02 12.58 -11.06
CA LYS A 156 9.31 13.07 -11.57
C LYS A 156 9.37 13.04 -13.10
N LEU A 157 8.97 11.94 -13.72
CA LEU A 157 8.99 11.79 -15.18
C LEU A 157 8.02 12.76 -15.88
N TRP A 158 6.94 13.15 -15.21
CA TRP A 158 6.09 14.28 -15.64
C TRP A 158 6.84 15.60 -15.64
N LEU A 159 7.49 15.95 -14.52
CA LEU A 159 8.24 17.20 -14.38
C LEU A 159 9.43 17.30 -15.35
N ASP A 160 10.02 16.15 -15.69
CA ASP A 160 11.12 16.03 -16.64
C ASP A 160 10.64 15.93 -18.11
N ASP A 161 9.34 16.15 -18.38
CA ASP A 161 8.70 16.06 -19.72
C ASP A 161 8.88 14.69 -20.43
N VAL A 162 9.16 13.63 -19.67
CA VAL A 162 9.32 12.27 -20.19
C VAL A 162 7.97 11.58 -20.40
N TYR A 163 7.03 11.80 -19.48
CA TYR A 163 5.65 11.30 -19.59
C TYR A 163 4.66 12.45 -19.67
N ASP A 164 3.64 12.28 -20.50
CA ASP A 164 2.54 13.22 -20.60
C ASP A 164 1.44 12.98 -19.53
N PHE A 165 0.43 13.86 -19.54
CA PHE A 165 -0.66 13.84 -18.58
C PHE A 165 -1.44 12.51 -18.61
N SER A 166 -1.67 11.98 -19.80
CA SER A 166 -2.42 10.73 -19.99
C SER A 166 -1.64 9.55 -19.43
N GLN A 167 -0.34 9.50 -19.70
CA GLN A 167 0.55 8.44 -19.21
C GLN A 167 0.62 8.44 -17.68
N VAL A 168 0.81 9.61 -17.06
CA VAL A 168 0.87 9.74 -15.59
C VAL A 168 -0.46 9.37 -14.95
N THR A 169 -1.58 9.83 -15.54
CA THR A 169 -2.93 9.53 -15.05
C THR A 169 -3.24 8.03 -15.12
N ILE A 170 -2.95 7.40 -16.26
CA ILE A 170 -3.13 5.95 -16.45
C ILE A 170 -2.22 5.17 -15.50
N GLY A 171 -0.96 5.58 -15.36
CA GLY A 171 0.02 4.97 -14.48
C GLY A 171 -0.44 4.99 -13.02
N LEU A 172 -0.92 6.14 -12.55
CA LEU A 172 -1.41 6.29 -11.19
C LEU A 172 -2.69 5.47 -10.94
N TRP A 173 -3.62 5.44 -11.89
CA TRP A 173 -4.83 4.62 -11.79
C TRP A 173 -4.51 3.13 -11.71
N ARG A 174 -3.52 2.66 -12.50
CA ARG A 174 -3.06 1.27 -12.43
C ARG A 174 -2.35 0.96 -11.12
N LEU A 175 -1.57 1.88 -10.55
CA LEU A 175 -1.01 1.72 -9.20
C LEU A 175 -2.11 1.62 -8.14
N GLN A 176 -3.17 2.42 -8.25
CA GLN A 176 -4.34 2.32 -7.36
C GLN A 176 -5.03 0.97 -7.48
N ARG A 177 -5.19 0.46 -8.70
CA ARG A 177 -5.74 -0.88 -8.93
C ARG A 177 -4.88 -1.98 -8.30
N VAL A 178 -3.56 -1.92 -8.50
CA VAL A 178 -2.61 -2.87 -7.89
C VAL A 178 -2.69 -2.82 -6.37
N LEU A 179 -2.74 -1.62 -5.77
CA LEU A 179 -2.94 -1.45 -4.33
C LEU A 179 -4.22 -2.14 -3.86
N HIS A 180 -5.34 -1.91 -4.56
CA HIS A 180 -6.63 -2.51 -4.22
C HIS A 180 -6.61 -4.05 -4.33
N ASP A 181 -6.03 -4.59 -5.40
CA ASP A 181 -5.92 -6.03 -5.61
C ASP A 181 -5.07 -6.69 -4.51
N GLU A 182 -3.98 -6.03 -4.11
CA GLU A 182 -3.11 -6.52 -3.03
C GLU A 182 -3.79 -6.42 -1.67
N ALA A 183 -4.49 -5.31 -1.38
CA ALA A 183 -5.30 -5.13 -0.18
C ALA A 183 -6.34 -6.24 0.00
N LEU A 184 -7.09 -6.56 -1.06
CA LEU A 184 -8.10 -7.63 -1.03
C LEU A 184 -7.49 -9.00 -0.71
N ARG A 185 -6.29 -9.29 -1.20
CA ARG A 185 -5.57 -10.55 -0.93
C ARG A 185 -5.07 -10.66 0.51
N LEU A 186 -4.94 -9.52 1.18
CA LEU A 186 -4.42 -9.40 2.54
C LEU A 186 -5.51 -9.36 3.61
N ARG A 187 -6.77 -9.15 3.21
CA ARG A 187 -7.91 -9.11 4.14
C ARG A 187 -8.09 -10.46 4.82
N VAL A 188 -7.71 -10.51 6.09
CA VAL A 188 -8.09 -11.60 6.99
C VAL A 188 -9.41 -11.20 7.64
N PRO A 189 -10.48 -12.01 7.55
CA PRO A 189 -11.71 -11.77 8.30
C PRO A 189 -11.39 -11.77 9.79
N GLY A 190 -11.54 -10.62 10.44
CA GLY A 190 -11.28 -10.43 11.86
C GLY A 190 -12.14 -9.33 12.43
N THR A 191 -12.38 -9.37 13.73
CA THR A 191 -13.02 -8.26 14.44
C THR A 191 -12.09 -7.04 14.44
N PRO A 192 -12.59 -5.82 14.18
CA PRO A 192 -11.81 -4.60 14.38
C PRO A 192 -11.26 -4.58 15.80
N ARG A 193 -9.93 -4.56 15.92
CA ARG A 193 -9.22 -4.47 17.20
C ARG A 193 -8.56 -3.11 17.39
N GLY A 194 -8.48 -2.31 16.32
CA GLY A 194 -7.94 -0.95 16.31
C GLY A 194 -8.98 0.12 16.58
N GLY A 195 -8.54 1.38 16.54
CA GLY A 195 -9.41 2.54 16.64
C GLY A 195 -10.08 2.89 15.31
N ARG A 196 -10.75 4.04 15.27
CA ARG A 196 -11.26 4.63 14.03
C ARG A 196 -10.44 5.86 13.64
N ALA A 197 -9.96 5.89 12.39
CA ALA A 197 -9.17 6.97 11.84
C ALA A 197 -9.90 7.67 10.68
N LEU A 198 -9.90 9.00 10.68
CA LEU A 198 -10.29 9.82 9.54
C LEU A 198 -9.02 10.33 8.86
N LEU A 199 -8.75 9.87 7.65
CA LEU A 199 -7.61 10.35 6.87
C LEU A 199 -8.06 11.42 5.89
N ALA A 200 -7.18 12.39 5.63
CA ALA A 200 -7.44 13.50 4.73
C ALA A 200 -6.16 13.95 4.02
N VAL A 201 -6.36 14.54 2.84
CA VAL A 201 -5.39 15.43 2.20
C VAL A 201 -5.87 16.87 2.37
N VAL A 202 -4.97 17.84 2.21
CA VAL A 202 -5.40 19.25 2.09
C VAL A 202 -6.38 19.38 0.91
N PRO A 203 -7.58 19.97 1.08
CA PRO A 203 -8.54 20.12 0.00
C PRO A 203 -7.93 20.79 -1.24
N GLY A 204 -8.19 20.20 -2.41
CA GLY A 204 -7.59 20.62 -3.68
C GLY A 204 -6.24 19.95 -4.00
N ALA A 205 -5.63 19.21 -3.06
CA ALA A 205 -4.41 18.45 -3.34
C ALA A 205 -4.69 17.24 -4.24
N GLN A 206 -3.78 17.00 -5.20
CA GLN A 206 -3.85 15.86 -6.12
C GLN A 206 -3.06 14.64 -5.63
N HIS A 207 -2.30 14.77 -4.54
CA HIS A 207 -1.41 13.74 -4.02
C HIS A 207 -2.11 12.82 -2.99
N THR A 208 -3.08 12.03 -3.44
CA THR A 208 -3.92 11.17 -2.58
C THR A 208 -3.39 9.75 -2.43
N PHE A 209 -2.55 9.27 -3.35
CA PHE A 209 -2.09 7.88 -3.39
C PHE A 209 -1.38 7.43 -2.11
N GLY A 210 -0.50 8.27 -1.54
CA GLY A 210 0.19 7.95 -0.29
C GLY A 210 -0.77 7.77 0.90
N VAL A 211 -1.89 8.49 0.91
CA VAL A 211 -2.93 8.37 1.94
C VAL A 211 -3.74 7.09 1.75
N SER A 212 -4.00 6.68 0.50
CA SER A 212 -4.60 5.35 0.23
C SER A 212 -3.72 4.21 0.74
N VAL A 213 -2.40 4.31 0.56
CA VAL A 213 -1.45 3.33 1.12
C VAL A 213 -1.46 3.38 2.66
N LEU A 214 -1.47 4.57 3.26
CA LEU A 214 -1.60 4.73 4.71
C LEU A 214 -2.89 4.08 5.25
N GLY A 215 -4.01 4.26 4.56
CA GLY A 215 -5.28 3.64 4.92
C GLY A 215 -5.20 2.12 4.96
N GLU A 216 -4.58 1.50 3.95
CA GLU A 216 -4.36 0.06 3.92
C GLU A 216 -3.52 -0.43 5.12
N PHE A 217 -2.50 0.33 5.54
CA PHE A 217 -1.72 -0.02 6.73
C PHE A 217 -2.56 -0.03 8.01
N PHE A 218 -3.44 0.95 8.16
CA PHE A 218 -4.34 1.05 9.31
C PHE A 218 -5.41 -0.05 9.28
N GLU A 219 -6.07 -0.26 8.14
CA GLU A 219 -7.09 -1.31 7.98
C GLU A 219 -6.51 -2.70 8.32
N ARG A 220 -5.28 -2.97 7.89
CA ARG A 220 -4.59 -4.24 8.19
C ARG A 220 -4.27 -4.46 9.66
N ASP A 221 -4.06 -3.39 10.42
CA ASP A 221 -3.88 -3.45 11.87
C ASP A 221 -5.23 -3.50 12.61
N GLY A 222 -6.34 -3.52 11.87
CA GLY A 222 -7.70 -3.64 12.40
C GLY A 222 -8.35 -2.32 12.76
N TRP A 223 -7.83 -1.19 12.26
CA TRP A 223 -8.51 0.10 12.34
C TRP A 223 -9.65 0.19 11.34
N VAL A 224 -10.68 0.96 11.70
CA VAL A 224 -11.69 1.42 10.73
C VAL A 224 -11.19 2.74 10.15
N VAL A 225 -11.04 2.81 8.83
CA VAL A 225 -10.50 3.99 8.15
C VAL A 225 -11.56 4.61 7.26
N ASP A 226 -11.79 5.90 7.43
CA ASP A 226 -12.56 6.72 6.51
C ASP A 226 -11.61 7.66 5.76
N PHE A 227 -11.72 7.68 4.43
CA PHE A 227 -10.95 8.57 3.58
C PHE A 227 -11.77 8.95 2.36
N ASP A 228 -12.06 10.24 2.21
CA ASP A 228 -12.59 10.81 0.98
C ASP A 228 -11.54 11.74 0.36
N PRO A 229 -10.97 11.40 -0.81
CA PRO A 229 -9.95 12.20 -1.47
C PRO A 229 -10.45 13.55 -1.97
N GLN A 230 -11.77 13.80 -1.99
CA GLN A 230 -12.38 15.05 -2.44
C GLN A 230 -13.04 15.85 -1.32
N ALA A 231 -12.93 15.39 -0.06
CA ALA A 231 -13.52 16.06 1.07
C ALA A 231 -12.97 17.49 1.26
N ARG A 232 -13.88 18.41 1.56
CA ARG A 232 -13.57 19.75 2.06
C ARG A 232 -13.41 19.70 3.57
N TRP A 233 -12.80 20.74 4.15
CA TRP A 233 -12.70 20.87 5.60
C TRP A 233 -14.07 20.81 6.30
N SER A 234 -15.11 21.40 5.71
CA SER A 234 -16.49 21.33 6.20
C SER A 234 -17.05 19.92 6.27
N ASP A 235 -16.70 19.07 5.30
CA ASP A 235 -17.19 17.70 5.21
C ASP A 235 -16.53 16.84 6.30
N LEU A 236 -15.24 17.06 6.54
CA LEU A 236 -14.50 16.43 7.63
C LEU A 236 -15.01 16.87 9.01
N GLU A 237 -15.31 18.17 9.19
CA GLU A 237 -15.94 18.70 10.40
C GLU A 237 -17.32 18.05 10.64
N GLN A 238 -18.15 17.94 9.60
CA GLN A 238 -19.44 17.26 9.70
C GLN A 238 -19.28 15.80 10.12
N GLN A 239 -18.37 15.06 9.49
CA GLN A 239 -18.11 13.66 9.86
C GLN A 239 -17.65 13.53 11.32
N LEU A 240 -16.80 14.44 11.81
CA LEU A 240 -16.33 14.48 13.19
C LEU A 240 -17.42 14.84 14.21
N ALA A 241 -18.48 15.53 13.77
CA ALA A 241 -19.66 15.84 14.58
C ALA A 241 -20.67 14.68 14.62
N GLU A 242 -20.79 13.92 13.53
CA GLU A 242 -21.70 12.79 13.38
C GLU A 242 -21.13 11.50 13.99
N HIS A 243 -19.83 11.31 13.89
CA HIS A 243 -19.14 10.08 14.28
C HIS A 243 -18.00 10.32 15.27
N SER A 244 -17.67 9.31 16.07
CA SER A 244 -16.51 9.37 16.96
C SER A 244 -15.30 8.77 16.27
N TYR A 245 -14.22 9.53 16.24
CA TYR A 245 -12.91 9.11 15.75
C TYR A 245 -11.89 9.17 16.89
N ASP A 246 -10.93 8.25 16.85
CA ASP A 246 -9.78 8.24 17.75
C ASP A 246 -8.65 9.10 17.19
N MET A 247 -8.53 9.15 15.86
CA MET A 247 -7.49 9.88 15.15
C MET A 247 -8.00 10.59 13.90
N VAL A 248 -7.42 11.76 13.61
CA VAL A 248 -7.41 12.37 12.28
C VAL A 248 -5.96 12.41 11.77
N GLY A 249 -5.74 11.95 10.54
CA GLY A 249 -4.46 12.06 9.83
C GLY A 249 -4.56 13.02 8.66
N VAL A 250 -3.74 14.06 8.61
CA VAL A 250 -3.73 15.04 7.51
C VAL A 250 -2.39 14.97 6.75
N SER A 251 -2.46 14.63 5.47
CA SER A 251 -1.30 14.66 4.57
C SER A 251 -1.15 16.04 3.92
N ILE A 252 0.02 16.65 4.11
CA ILE A 252 0.38 17.99 3.64
C ILE A 252 1.45 17.85 2.57
N SER A 253 1.15 18.31 1.36
CA SER A 253 2.06 18.18 0.21
C SER A 253 2.84 19.46 -0.10
N MET A 254 2.34 20.62 0.33
CA MET A 254 2.91 21.93 -0.01
C MET A 254 3.12 22.76 1.24
N ASP A 255 4.32 23.33 1.39
CA ASP A 255 4.71 24.12 2.56
C ASP A 255 3.81 25.35 2.79
N GLU A 256 3.31 25.94 1.70
CA GLU A 256 2.41 27.09 1.69
C GLU A 256 1.05 26.81 2.35
N THR A 257 0.63 25.54 2.40
CA THR A 257 -0.66 25.13 2.97
C THR A 257 -0.63 24.92 4.48
N VAL A 258 0.53 25.00 5.13
CA VAL A 258 0.68 24.77 6.57
C VAL A 258 -0.19 25.69 7.43
N PRO A 259 -0.27 27.02 7.19
CA PRO A 259 -1.16 27.90 7.95
C PRO A 259 -2.66 27.57 7.79
N LEU A 260 -3.05 27.12 6.59
CA LEU A 260 -4.41 26.68 6.32
C LEU A 260 -4.74 25.43 7.14
N VAL A 261 -3.82 24.45 7.17
CA VAL A 261 -3.99 23.22 7.97
C VAL A 261 -4.03 23.54 9.47
N ALA A 262 -3.20 24.47 9.95
CA ALA A 262 -3.24 24.89 11.35
C ALA A 262 -4.62 25.42 11.76
N SER A 263 -5.22 26.25 10.89
CA SER A 263 -6.57 26.77 11.10
C SER A 263 -7.63 25.66 11.05
N ALA A 264 -7.49 24.73 10.09
CA ALA A 264 -8.40 23.60 9.95
C ALA A 264 -8.36 22.67 11.17
N ILE A 265 -7.19 22.38 11.74
CA ILE A 265 -7.06 21.52 12.93
C ILE A 265 -7.85 22.08 14.12
N LEU A 266 -7.89 23.40 14.30
CA LEU A 266 -8.73 24.03 15.32
C LEU A 266 -10.24 23.76 15.07
N GLY A 267 -10.69 23.86 13.81
CA GLY A 267 -12.05 23.53 13.39
C GLY A 267 -12.41 22.07 13.63
N LEU A 268 -11.55 21.16 13.19
CA LEU A 268 -11.71 19.71 13.36
C LEU A 268 -11.82 19.32 14.84
N ARG A 269 -10.96 19.87 15.71
CA ARG A 269 -11.02 19.63 17.16
C ARG A 269 -12.30 20.18 17.79
N LYS A 270 -12.79 21.33 17.32
CA LYS A 270 -14.04 21.94 17.80
C LYS A 270 -15.27 21.13 17.38
N ALA A 271 -15.27 20.59 16.16
CA ALA A 271 -16.36 19.79 15.62
C ALA A 271 -16.39 18.37 16.20
N SER A 272 -15.22 17.84 16.59
CA SER A 272 -15.07 16.49 17.15
C SER A 272 -15.93 16.21 18.37
N ARG A 273 -16.67 15.10 18.33
CA ARG A 273 -17.31 14.50 19.51
C ARG A 273 -16.30 14.05 20.57
N SER A 274 -15.09 13.71 20.16
CA SER A 274 -14.02 13.21 21.02
C SER A 274 -13.12 14.35 21.50
N ARG A 275 -13.20 14.71 22.79
CA ARG A 275 -12.29 15.72 23.39
C ARG A 275 -10.82 15.30 23.39
N SER A 276 -10.56 14.00 23.26
CA SER A 276 -9.21 13.42 23.19
C SER A 276 -8.76 13.12 21.75
N LEU A 277 -9.40 13.72 20.74
CA LEU A 277 -9.06 13.50 19.33
C LEU A 277 -7.56 13.69 19.11
N TYR A 278 -6.92 12.66 18.59
CA TYR A 278 -5.50 12.69 18.24
C TYR A 278 -5.35 13.16 16.79
N VAL A 279 -4.58 14.20 16.55
CA VAL A 279 -4.35 14.75 15.20
C VAL A 279 -2.89 14.53 14.83
N MET A 280 -2.67 13.85 13.72
CA MET A 280 -1.35 13.62 13.16
C MET A 280 -1.23 14.31 11.80
N VAL A 281 -0.07 14.89 11.53
CA VAL A 281 0.27 15.43 10.22
C VAL A 281 1.41 14.65 9.58
N GLY A 282 1.49 14.69 8.26
CA GLY A 282 2.56 14.04 7.51
C GLY A 282 2.55 14.46 6.05
N GLY A 283 3.06 13.60 5.18
CA GLY A 283 3.15 13.86 3.75
C GLY A 283 4.45 14.58 3.35
N PRO A 284 4.60 14.93 2.06
CA PRO A 284 5.84 15.49 1.53
C PRO A 284 6.38 16.72 2.27
N ALA A 285 5.51 17.59 2.81
CA ALA A 285 5.95 18.78 3.55
C ALA A 285 6.78 18.44 4.80
N ALA A 286 6.59 17.26 5.39
CA ALA A 286 7.38 16.79 6.54
C ALA A 286 8.88 16.62 6.22
N LEU A 287 9.24 16.41 4.95
CA LEU A 287 10.65 16.26 4.53
C LEU A 287 11.45 17.55 4.71
N ASN A 288 10.79 18.71 4.55
CA ASN A 288 11.42 20.02 4.61
C ASN A 288 11.15 20.75 5.94
N GLN A 289 10.26 20.20 6.79
CA GLN A 289 9.79 20.86 8.00
C GLN A 289 9.78 19.90 9.20
N PRO A 290 10.90 19.77 9.91
CA PRO A 290 11.00 18.90 11.09
C PRO A 290 10.02 19.29 12.23
N ASP A 291 9.56 20.54 12.27
CA ASP A 291 8.64 21.10 13.25
C ASP A 291 7.18 21.18 12.76
N LEU A 292 6.83 20.50 11.65
CA LEU A 292 5.50 20.58 11.01
C LEU A 292 4.33 20.38 11.99
N ALA A 293 4.42 19.40 12.89
CA ALA A 293 3.38 19.16 13.89
C ALA A 293 3.15 20.37 14.80
N LEU A 294 4.23 21.01 15.26
CA LEU A 294 4.16 22.21 16.09
C LEU A 294 3.53 23.38 15.31
N ARG A 295 3.96 23.59 14.06
CA ARG A 295 3.44 24.66 13.19
C ARG A 295 1.94 24.51 12.91
N CYS A 296 1.47 23.26 12.80
CA CYS A 296 0.06 22.94 12.56
C CYS A 296 -0.79 22.84 13.84
N GLY A 297 -0.19 22.80 15.04
CA GLY A 297 -0.92 22.47 16.27
C GLY A 297 -1.43 21.02 16.31
N ALA A 298 -0.74 20.12 15.60
CA ALA A 298 -1.00 18.69 15.62
C ALA A 298 -0.31 18.04 16.84
N ASP A 299 -0.78 16.86 17.24
CA ASP A 299 -0.22 16.11 18.36
C ASP A 299 1.06 15.36 17.98
N ALA A 300 1.21 15.00 16.70
CA ALA A 300 2.39 14.32 16.19
C ALA A 300 2.59 14.52 14.69
N MET A 301 3.80 14.20 14.23
CA MET A 301 4.15 14.06 12.83
C MET A 301 4.57 12.61 12.55
N ALA A 302 4.27 12.11 11.36
CA ALA A 302 4.85 10.87 10.85
C ALA A 302 5.27 11.04 9.39
N MET A 303 6.41 10.44 9.04
CA MET A 303 6.96 10.51 7.67
C MET A 303 6.55 9.29 6.85
N GLU A 304 6.27 8.16 7.52
CA GLU A 304 5.91 6.90 6.87
C GLU A 304 4.74 6.19 7.56
N ALA A 305 4.06 5.31 6.82
CA ALA A 305 2.88 4.59 7.33
C ALA A 305 3.15 3.70 8.56
N PRO A 306 4.26 2.93 8.65
CA PRO A 306 4.56 2.15 9.85
C PRO A 306 4.74 3.02 11.10
N GLU A 307 5.39 4.17 10.95
CA GLU A 307 5.58 5.13 12.05
C GLU A 307 4.25 5.73 12.51
N ALA A 308 3.42 6.17 11.56
CA ALA A 308 2.09 6.71 11.82
C ALA A 308 1.22 5.71 12.59
N LEU A 309 1.20 4.45 12.14
CA LEU A 309 0.45 3.38 12.80
C LEU A 309 0.97 3.13 14.23
N ALA A 310 2.29 3.06 14.41
CA ALA A 310 2.89 2.84 15.73
C ALA A 310 2.55 3.98 16.70
N LEU A 311 2.57 5.23 16.25
CA LEU A 311 2.16 6.40 17.03
C LEU A 311 0.67 6.33 17.40
N ALA A 312 -0.20 6.00 16.45
CA ALA A 312 -1.63 5.86 16.66
C ALA A 312 -1.96 4.78 17.71
N ASN A 313 -1.34 3.61 17.60
CA ASN A 313 -1.53 2.50 18.54
C ASN A 313 -1.05 2.82 19.95
N ARG A 314 0.10 3.50 20.09
CA ARG A 314 0.57 3.98 21.39
C ARG A 314 -0.44 4.93 22.03
N ARG A 315 -1.00 5.86 21.25
CA ARG A 315 -1.99 6.82 21.74
C ARG A 315 -3.28 6.14 22.17
N LEU A 316 -3.81 5.23 21.34
CA LEU A 316 -5.05 4.50 21.63
C LEU A 316 -4.93 3.69 22.92
N THR A 317 -3.80 2.99 23.10
CA THR A 317 -3.51 2.22 24.31
C THR A 317 -3.48 3.09 25.56
N ALA A 318 -2.87 4.28 25.47
CA ALA A 318 -2.82 5.23 26.59
C ALA A 318 -4.22 5.73 26.98
N VAL A 319 -5.08 6.04 26.00
CA VAL A 319 -6.47 6.48 26.24
C VAL A 319 -7.30 5.37 26.89
N HIS A 320 -7.17 4.13 26.42
CA HIS A 320 -7.90 2.99 27.00
C HIS A 320 -7.51 2.72 28.46
N ARG A 321 -6.22 2.88 28.83
CA ARG A 321 -5.79 2.76 30.23
C ARG A 321 -6.43 3.81 31.12
N VAL A 322 -6.46 5.07 30.69
CA VAL A 322 -7.06 6.18 31.46
C VAL A 322 -8.56 5.97 31.67
N ARG A 323 -9.29 5.41 30.70
CA ARG A 323 -10.74 5.14 30.83
C ARG A 323 -11.08 3.94 31.72
N ALA A 324 -10.13 3.03 31.94
CA ALA A 324 -10.32 1.83 32.77
C ALA A 324 -9.99 2.07 34.26
N THR A 325 -9.51 3.26 34.63
CA THR A 325 -9.16 3.65 36.00
C THR A 325 -10.18 4.63 36.55
#